data_AF-A5KP74-F1
#
_entry.id   AF-A5KP74-F1
#
_cell.length_a   1.000
_cell.length_b   1.000
_cell.length_c   1.000
_cell.angle_alpha   90.00
_cell.angle_beta   90.00
_cell.angle_gamma   90.00
#
_symmetry.space_group_name_H-M   'P 1'
#
loop_
_entity.id
_entity.type
_entity.pdbx_description
1 polymer ?
#
loop_
_entity_poly.entity_id
_entity_poly.type
_entity_poly.pdbx_seq_one_letter_code
_entity_poly.pdbx_strand_id
1 'polypeptide(L)' 'MKEIAGLHKLKVDNGIFLDEKRIYGIRKYSVVQKEGDNQATLTIEMDVTILGDSQADNSIDERCDR' A
#
# COMPACT_ATOMS: atom_id res chain seq x y z
N MET A 1 5.54 -0.92 29.37
CA MET A 1 5.01 -1.74 28.27
C MET A 1 6.03 -1.67 27.15
N LYS A 2 6.53 -2.82 26.65
CA LYS A 2 7.52 -2.84 25.57
C LYS A 2 6.80 -2.43 24.29
N GLU A 3 7.10 -1.25 23.74
CA GLU A 3 6.66 -0.93 22.38
C GLU A 3 7.30 -1.96 21.45
N ILE A 4 6.45 -2.75 20.80
CA ILE A 4 6.88 -3.70 19.78
C ILE A 4 7.13 -2.84 18.54
N ALA A 5 8.40 -2.53 18.27
CA ALA A 5 8.81 -1.71 17.15
C ALA A 5 8.25 -2.30 15.83
N GLY A 6 7.54 -1.47 15.05
CA GLY A 6 7.08 -1.83 13.71
C GLY A 6 5.57 -2.09 13.54
N LEU A 7 4.74 -1.87 14.56
CA LEU A 7 3.29 -1.93 14.41
C LEU A 7 2.71 -0.56 14.02
N HIS A 8 1.90 -0.53 12.96
CA HIS A 8 1.14 0.66 12.58
C HIS A 8 -0.07 0.85 13.50
N LYS A 9 -0.39 2.10 13.84
CA LYS A 9 -1.61 2.47 14.57
C LYS A 9 -2.78 2.51 13.61
N LEU A 10 -3.74 1.60 13.78
CA LEU A 10 -4.97 1.56 13.00
C LEU A 10 -6.05 2.44 13.64
N LYS A 11 -6.67 3.32 12.84
CA LYS A 11 -7.92 4.02 13.18
C LYS A 11 -8.94 3.79 12.07
N VAL A 12 -10.18 3.46 12.45
CA VAL A 12 -11.32 3.30 11.55
C VAL A 12 -12.35 4.37 11.87
N ASP A 13 -12.49 5.37 10.98
CA ASP A 13 -13.33 6.56 11.20
C ASP A 13 -13.71 7.18 9.83
N ASN A 14 -14.85 6.75 9.26
CA ASN A 14 -15.25 7.08 7.87
C ASN A 14 -14.13 6.80 6.83
N GLY A 15 -13.35 5.76 7.08
CA GLY A 15 -12.19 5.35 6.29
C GLY A 15 -11.18 4.57 7.14
N ILE A 16 -10.13 4.06 6.50
CA ILE A 16 -9.01 3.39 7.15
C ILE A 16 -7.81 4.33 7.22
N PHE A 17 -7.21 4.43 8.40
CA PHE A 17 -6.01 5.22 8.64
C PHE A 17 -4.95 4.34 9.29
N LEU A 18 -3.73 4.39 8.74
CA LEU A 18 -2.53 3.80 9.32
C LEU A 18 -1.56 4.93 9.67
N ASP A 19 -1.18 5.04 10.94
CA ASP A 19 -0.33 6.12 11.47
C ASP A 19 -0.83 7.51 11.04
N GLU A 20 -2.12 7.74 11.24
CA GLU A 20 -2.81 8.99 10.90
C GLU A 20 -2.88 9.31 9.40
N LYS A 21 -2.32 8.44 8.53
CA LYS A 21 -2.43 8.56 7.08
C LYS A 21 -3.63 7.77 6.57
N ARG A 22 -4.52 8.45 5.86
CA ARG A 22 -5.68 7.82 5.22
C ARG A 22 -5.25 6.97 4.04
N ILE A 23 -5.80 5.76 3.94
CA ILE A 23 -5.69 4.89 2.76
C ILE A 23 -6.95 5.07 1.91
N TYR A 24 -6.76 5.37 0.63
CA TYR A 24 -7.83 5.58 -0.35
C TYR A 24 -8.00 4.36 -1.25
N GLY A 25 -9.15 4.28 -1.95
CA GLY A 25 -9.42 3.20 -2.92
C GLY A 25 -9.77 1.84 -2.30
N ILE A 26 -10.08 1.80 -1.00
CA ILE A 26 -10.46 0.57 -0.31
C ILE A 26 -11.88 0.17 -0.73
N ARG A 27 -12.02 -1.03 -1.29
CA ARG A 27 -13.31 -1.66 -1.57
C ARG A 27 -13.83 -2.38 -0.33
N LYS A 28 -12.95 -3.09 0.37
CA LYS A 28 -13.29 -3.89 1.55
C LYS A 28 -12.08 -3.98 2.49
N TYR A 29 -12.35 -4.13 3.78
CA TYR A 29 -11.31 -4.42 4.76
C TYR A 29 -11.84 -5.40 5.83
N SER A 30 -10.91 -6.08 6.52
CA SER A 30 -11.20 -6.86 7.73
C SER A 30 -10.12 -6.65 8.77
N VAL A 31 -10.52 -6.71 10.05
CA VAL A 31 -9.62 -6.58 11.20
C VAL A 31 -9.83 -7.80 12.09
N VAL A 32 -8.76 -8.54 12.36
CA VAL A 32 -8.77 -9.69 13.26
C VAL A 32 -7.76 -9.44 14.38
N GLN A 33 -8.27 -9.23 15.59
CA GLN A 33 -7.45 -9.10 16.79
C GLN A 33 -7.43 -10.43 17.53
N LYS A 34 -6.26 -10.88 17.99
CA LYS A 34 -6.17 -12.01 18.91
C LYS A 34 -6.45 -11.52 20.33
N GLU A 35 -7.25 -12.28 21.07
CA GLU A 35 -7.64 -11.94 22.43
C GLU A 35 -6.41 -11.83 23.34
N GLY A 36 -6.32 -10.73 24.10
CA GLY A 36 -5.21 -10.47 25.02
C GLY A 36 -3.98 -9.76 24.42
N ASP A 37 -3.94 -9.52 23.11
CA ASP A 37 -2.84 -8.82 22.45
C ASP A 37 -3.24 -7.43 21.92
N ASN A 38 -2.33 -6.46 22.06
CA ASN A 38 -2.42 -5.15 21.40
C ASN A 38 -2.03 -5.22 19.90
N GLN A 39 -2.22 -6.38 19.28
CA GLN A 39 -1.89 -6.63 17.88
C GLN A 39 -3.13 -7.11 17.13
N ALA A 40 -3.34 -6.55 15.95
CA ALA A 40 -4.38 -6.97 15.04
C ALA A 40 -3.82 -7.13 13.62
N THR A 41 -4.39 -8.05 12.87
CA THR A 41 -4.15 -8.19 11.44
C THR A 41 -5.21 -7.38 10.69
N LEU A 42 -4.76 -6.45 9.87
CA LEU A 42 -5.60 -5.70 8.92
C LEU A 42 -5.42 -6.29 7.52
N THR A 43 -6.52 -6.68 6.88
CA THR A 43 -6.56 -7.06 5.45
C THR A 43 -7.33 -6.00 4.68
N ILE A 44 -6.78 -5.52 3.57
CA ILE A 44 -7.39 -4.52 2.69
C ILE A 44 -7.51 -5.10 1.28
N GLU A 45 -8.68 -4.93 0.67
CA GLU A 45 -8.95 -5.20 -0.74
C GLU A 45 -9.15 -3.86 -1.46
N MET A 46 -8.35 -3.61 -2.49
CA MET A 46 -8.36 -2.36 -3.24
C MET A 46 -8.07 -2.59 -4.73
N ASP A 47 -8.71 -1.79 -5.58
CA ASP A 47 -8.41 -1.74 -7.01
C ASP A 47 -7.21 -0.80 -7.22
N VAL A 48 -6.22 -1.21 -8.02
CA VAL A 48 -5.01 -0.42 -8.29
C VAL A 48 -4.78 -0.25 -9.78
N THR A 49 -4.21 0.89 -10.18
CA THR A 49 -3.65 1.08 -11.51
C THR A 49 -2.17 0.73 -11.47
N ILE A 50 -1.75 -0.23 -12.29
CA ILE A 50 -0.34 -0.54 -12.47
C ILE A 50 0.22 0.44 -13.50
N LEU A 51 1.15 1.28 -13.07
CA LEU A 51 1.94 2.09 -14.00
C LEU A 51 2.98 1.16 -14.63
N GLY A 52 2.87 0.93 -15.93
CA GLY A 52 3.89 0.22 -16.69
C GLY A 52 5.08 1.12 -16.99
N ASP A 53 6.27 0.54 -17.10
CA ASP A 53 7.40 1.20 -17.76
C ASP A 53 7.08 1.29 -19.25
N SER A 54 6.50 2.41 -19.68
CA SER A 54 6.27 2.68 -21.09
C SER A 54 6.69 4.10 -21.40
N GLN A 55 8.02 4.29 -21.45
CA GLN A 55 8.76 4.90 -22.57
C GLN A 55 10.26 4.88 -22.25
N ALA A 56 10.89 3.69 -22.35
CA ALA A 56 12.28 3.66 -22.75
C ALA A 56 12.29 3.97 -24.25
N ASP A 57 12.67 5.20 -24.57
CA ASP A 57 12.82 5.75 -25.91
C ASP A 57 13.85 4.89 -26.68
N ASN A 58 13.37 3.91 -27.44
CA ASN A 58 14.20 3.16 -28.38
C ASN A 58 14.36 3.99 -29.66
N SER A 59 14.99 5.16 -29.55
CA SER A 59 15.58 5.82 -30.71
C SER A 59 16.81 5.02 -31.11
N ILE A 60 16.62 4.01 -31.96
CA ILE A 60 17.71 3.40 -32.71
C ILE A 60 18.17 4.48 -33.69
N ASP A 61 19.25 5.19 -33.37
CA ASP A 61 19.92 6.09 -34.30
C ASP A 61 20.62 5.19 -35.35
N GLU A 62 19.88 4.78 -36.39
CA GLU A 62 20.45 4.25 -37.62
C GLU A 62 21.18 5.37 -38.36
N ARG A 63 22.34 5.79 -37.84
CA ARG A 63 23.33 6.46 -38.68
C ARG A 63 24.14 5.41 -39.41
N CYS A 64 23.66 5.11 -40.61
CA CYS A 64 24.51 4.63 -41.71
C CYS A 64 25.67 5.61 -41.90
N ASP A 65 26.88 5.21 -41.52
CA ASP A 65 28.09 5.73 -42.15
C ASP A 65 28.64 4.66 -43.09
N ARG A 66 28.59 5.02 -44.38
CA ARG A 66 29.16 4.32 -45.53
C ARG A 66 30.68 4.31 -45.50
#